data_AF-A0A5P9QD17-F1
#
_entry.id   AF-A0A5P9QD17-F1
#
_cell.length_a   1.000
_cell.length_b   1.000
_cell.length_c   1.000
_cell.angle_alpha   90.00
_cell.angle_beta   90.00
_cell.angle_gamma   90.00
#
_symmetry.space_group_name_H-M   'P 1'
#
loop_
_entity.id
_entity.type
_entity.pdbx_description
1 polymer ?
#
loop_
_entity_poly.entity_id
_entity_poly.type
_entity_poly.pdbx_seq_one_letter_code
_entity_poly.pdbx_strand_id
1 'polypeptide(L)'
;MPEPEQSTAPALRQALEAHDRAAAGAALRDGPALVPHLARPDGTPQVRVFPSPAGAAGPYELCLFSSAGSLEAFLGNDPGRELSVRRRESLAPFLRRHGAALARVVVDPGGPDPMTFGVAELLALLETDPADDDPTGLFDGTGAGISPEGREALATSGRPGGSRGVGIELHLPDHWAVLDPEDPERLGEQVRELVERQTVILGDQGGPLRRDLRARLVETSLTAASAGAQVVAYLALPGTEAALGLGLTLYWHDLGPETGRQTHLRRLEEQLAATAQPADALTRTETLSGPFLRRVRHGHGSDEVGGSDLPLLLVDYWAEAPGRQSVARLSFSSPHVELRDQLLALTDKVLFATEWLMSAPADVAV
;
A
#
# COMPACT_ATOMS: atom_id res chain seq x y z
N MET A 1 -28.37 -13.02 19.17
CA MET A 1 -27.41 -11.96 19.54
C MET A 1 -26.06 -12.64 19.70
N PRO A 2 -25.16 -12.59 18.71
CA PRO A 2 -23.77 -13.01 18.91
C PRO A 2 -22.92 -11.78 19.30
N GLU A 3 -22.04 -11.97 20.28
CA GLU A 3 -21.05 -10.99 20.74
C GLU A 3 -19.99 -10.70 19.65
N PRO A 4 -19.40 -9.50 19.62
CA PRO A 4 -18.29 -9.20 18.72
C PRO A 4 -17.05 -9.94 19.21
N GLU A 5 -16.63 -11.00 18.53
CA GLU A 5 -15.30 -11.57 18.71
C GLU A 5 -14.29 -10.50 18.25
N GLN A 6 -13.78 -9.76 19.22
CA GLN A 6 -12.69 -8.81 19.09
C GLN A 6 -11.51 -9.50 18.39
N SER A 7 -10.99 -8.94 17.30
CA SER A 7 -9.73 -9.42 16.72
C SER A 7 -8.65 -9.36 17.81
N THR A 8 -8.21 -10.54 18.23
CA THR A 8 -7.19 -10.74 19.27
C THR A 8 -6.03 -11.48 18.64
N ALA A 9 -4.81 -11.09 19.00
CA ALA A 9 -3.58 -11.82 18.68
C ALA A 9 -3.19 -12.67 19.90
N PRO A 10 -3.80 -13.86 20.11
CA PRO A 10 -3.61 -14.65 21.33
C PRO A 10 -2.16 -15.10 21.52
N ALA A 11 -1.46 -15.44 20.43
CA ALA A 11 -0.05 -15.79 20.47
C ALA A 11 0.83 -14.62 20.93
N LEU A 12 0.51 -13.40 20.47
CA LEU A 12 1.22 -12.19 20.89
C LEU A 12 0.97 -11.92 22.37
N ARG A 13 -0.30 -11.98 22.82
CA ARG A 13 -0.64 -11.80 24.24
C ARG A 13 0.06 -12.82 25.15
N GLN A 14 0.03 -14.09 24.78
CA GLN A 14 0.70 -15.14 25.53
C GLN A 14 2.21 -14.88 25.64
N ALA A 15 2.84 -14.41 24.56
CA ALA A 15 4.25 -14.07 24.56
C ALA A 15 4.57 -12.84 25.44
N LEU A 16 3.67 -11.85 25.46
CA LEU A 16 3.78 -10.66 26.34
C LEU A 16 3.68 -11.05 27.82
N GLU A 17 2.67 -11.85 28.18
CA GLU A 17 2.46 -12.39 29.54
C GLU A 17 3.64 -13.24 30.01
N ALA A 18 4.24 -14.02 29.11
CA ALA A 18 5.44 -14.81 29.39
C ALA A 18 6.74 -13.99 29.40
N HIS A 19 6.66 -12.70 29.03
CA HIS A 19 7.81 -11.84 28.73
C HIS A 19 8.82 -12.47 27.76
N ASP A 20 8.34 -13.34 26.87
CA ASP A 20 9.17 -14.02 25.87
C ASP A 20 9.25 -13.17 24.61
N ARG A 21 10.38 -12.47 24.51
CA ARG A 21 10.67 -11.55 23.42
C ARG A 21 10.78 -12.24 22.06
N ALA A 22 11.34 -13.44 22.02
CA ALA A 22 11.49 -14.19 20.77
C ALA A 22 10.14 -14.72 20.29
N ALA A 23 9.31 -15.21 21.22
CA ALA A 23 7.94 -15.62 20.92
C ALA A 23 7.07 -14.43 20.50
N ALA A 24 7.25 -13.24 21.09
CA ALA A 24 6.54 -12.04 20.69
C ALA A 24 6.95 -11.60 19.27
N GLY A 25 8.24 -11.66 18.95
CA GLY A 25 8.73 -11.43 17.58
C GLY A 25 8.16 -12.43 16.57
N ALA A 26 8.12 -13.72 16.91
CA ALA A 26 7.48 -14.74 16.07
C ALA A 26 5.97 -14.50 15.91
N ALA A 27 5.27 -14.11 16.99
CA ALA A 27 3.86 -13.80 16.93
C ALA A 27 3.54 -12.57 16.07
N LEU A 28 4.43 -11.57 16.05
CA LEU A 28 4.33 -10.41 15.14
C LEU A 28 4.69 -10.77 13.69
N ARG A 29 5.57 -11.75 13.50
CA ARG A 29 5.94 -12.25 12.17
C ARG A 29 4.81 -13.06 11.55
N ASP A 30 4.23 -13.96 12.32
CA ASP A 30 3.30 -14.97 11.82
C ASP A 30 1.83 -14.57 12.06
N GLY A 31 1.60 -13.47 12.78
CA GLY A 31 0.29 -13.04 13.25
C GLY A 31 0.04 -11.52 13.14
N PRO A 32 -1.19 -11.08 13.41
CA PRO A 32 -1.58 -9.69 13.33
C PRO A 32 -1.16 -8.85 14.56
N ALA A 33 -0.99 -7.55 14.34
CA ALA A 33 -0.85 -6.52 15.36
C ALA A 33 -1.70 -5.31 14.98
N LEU A 34 -2.38 -4.69 15.94
CA LEU A 34 -3.21 -3.51 15.66
C LEU A 34 -2.38 -2.23 15.74
N VAL A 35 -2.68 -1.29 14.85
CA VAL A 35 -2.00 0.01 14.74
C VAL A 35 -3.03 1.13 14.69
N PRO A 36 -2.96 2.16 15.55
CA PRO A 36 -3.87 3.29 15.52
C PRO A 36 -3.58 4.25 14.37
N HIS A 37 -4.61 4.95 13.89
CA HIS A 37 -4.56 5.87 12.76
C HIS A 37 -5.05 7.28 13.15
N LEU A 38 -4.63 8.27 12.38
CA LEU A 38 -5.16 9.63 12.38
C LEU A 38 -5.85 9.90 11.04
N ALA A 39 -7.02 10.53 11.09
CA ALA A 39 -7.63 11.08 9.89
C ALA A 39 -6.87 12.35 9.47
N ARG A 40 -6.35 12.38 8.24
CA ARG A 40 -5.79 13.59 7.65
C ARG A 40 -6.89 14.52 7.14
N PRO A 41 -6.60 15.82 6.93
CA PRO A 41 -7.56 16.79 6.38
C PRO A 41 -8.12 16.41 5.00
N ASP A 42 -7.37 15.65 4.21
CA ASP A 42 -7.76 15.13 2.89
C ASP A 42 -8.62 13.85 2.98
N GLY A 43 -8.89 13.36 4.18
CA GLY A 43 -9.67 12.14 4.44
C GLY A 43 -8.85 10.84 4.36
N THR A 44 -7.54 10.89 4.07
CA THR A 44 -6.69 9.70 4.04
C THR A 44 -6.21 9.34 5.45
N PRO A 45 -6.25 8.07 5.87
CA PRO A 45 -5.79 7.71 7.20
C PRO A 45 -4.27 7.53 7.23
N GLN A 46 -3.63 8.03 8.28
CA GLN A 46 -2.18 7.94 8.50
C GLN A 46 -1.88 7.16 9.77
N VAL A 47 -0.89 6.27 9.74
CA VAL A 47 -0.40 5.57 10.95
C VAL A 47 -0.04 6.59 12.01
N ARG A 48 -0.65 6.45 13.19
CA ARG A 48 -0.42 7.28 14.35
C ARG A 48 0.85 6.82 15.07
N VAL A 49 1.75 7.76 15.28
CA VAL A 49 2.94 7.59 16.11
C VAL A 49 2.83 8.50 17.34
N PHE A 50 3.53 8.14 18.42
CA PHE A 50 3.43 8.83 19.71
C PHE A 50 4.76 9.50 20.06
N PRO A 51 4.77 10.61 20.82
CA PRO A 51 6.01 11.22 21.27
C PRO A 51 6.84 10.25 22.11
N SER A 52 8.13 10.14 21.81
CA SER A 52 9.06 9.35 22.61
C SER A 52 9.38 10.06 23.94
N PRO A 53 9.79 9.32 25.00
CA PRO A 53 10.31 9.94 26.21
C PRO A 53 11.54 10.81 25.94
N ALA A 54 11.74 11.82 26.80
CA ALA A 54 12.91 12.69 26.71
C ALA A 54 14.23 11.89 26.74
N GLY A 55 15.11 12.17 25.79
CA GLY A 55 16.41 11.50 25.65
C GLY A 55 16.41 10.21 24.80
N ALA A 56 15.28 9.85 24.17
CA ALA A 56 15.22 8.75 23.23
C ALA A 56 15.96 9.06 21.91
N ALA A 57 16.32 7.99 21.18
CA ALA A 57 17.08 8.08 19.92
C ALA A 57 16.31 8.74 18.77
N GLY A 58 14.98 8.78 18.85
CA GLY A 58 14.10 9.41 17.87
C GLY A 58 12.97 10.17 18.56
N PRO A 59 12.29 11.08 17.83
CA PRO A 59 11.19 11.87 18.39
C PRO A 59 9.91 11.07 18.61
N TYR A 60 9.73 9.93 17.92
CA TYR A 60 8.47 9.19 17.92
C TYR A 60 8.63 7.70 18.27
N GLU A 61 7.60 7.08 18.83
CA GLU A 61 7.48 5.63 19.01
C GLU A 61 6.23 5.11 18.28
N LEU A 62 6.35 3.91 17.72
CA LEU A 62 5.23 3.20 17.11
C LEU A 62 4.60 2.30 18.17
N CYS A 63 3.30 2.41 18.39
CA CYS A 63 2.57 1.54 19.31
C CYS A 63 1.81 0.46 18.54
N LEU A 64 2.06 -0.80 18.88
CA LEU A 64 1.35 -1.97 18.37
C LEU A 64 0.48 -2.56 19.48
N PHE A 65 -0.67 -3.13 19.13
CA PHE A 65 -1.58 -3.68 20.14
C PHE A 65 -2.00 -5.11 19.82
N SER A 66 -2.10 -5.95 20.85
CA SER A 66 -2.56 -7.34 20.71
C SER A 66 -4.08 -7.46 20.61
N SER A 67 -4.82 -6.39 20.93
CA SER A 67 -6.28 -6.34 20.83
C SER A 67 -6.83 -4.92 20.81
N ALA A 68 -8.07 -4.78 20.31
CA ALA A 68 -8.79 -3.52 20.33
C ALA A 68 -9.00 -3.02 21.77
N GLY A 69 -9.21 -3.92 22.73
CA GLY A 69 -9.32 -3.56 24.15
C GLY A 69 -8.03 -2.94 24.71
N SER A 70 -6.86 -3.48 24.37
CA SER A 70 -5.56 -2.89 24.75
C SER A 70 -5.39 -1.49 24.14
N LEU A 71 -5.81 -1.32 22.89
CA LEU A 71 -5.77 -0.03 22.20
C LEU A 71 -6.72 0.99 22.85
N GLU A 72 -7.96 0.60 23.13
CA GLU A 72 -8.97 1.45 23.77
C GLU A 72 -8.53 1.89 25.17
N ALA A 73 -7.96 0.97 25.95
CA ALA A 73 -7.41 1.29 27.26
C ALA A 73 -6.28 2.32 27.17
N PHE A 74 -5.46 2.25 26.13
CA PHE A 74 -4.36 3.18 25.89
C PHE A 74 -4.84 4.55 25.36
N LEU A 75 -5.77 4.58 24.40
CA LEU A 75 -6.29 5.82 23.81
C LEU A 75 -7.29 6.55 24.71
N GLY A 76 -7.98 5.84 25.60
CA GLY A 76 -9.02 6.40 26.46
C GLY A 76 -10.12 7.08 25.65
N ASN A 77 -10.38 8.36 25.92
CA ASN A 77 -11.44 9.15 25.25
C ASN A 77 -10.96 9.88 23.98
N ASP A 78 -9.82 9.50 23.42
CA ASP A 78 -9.33 10.11 22.17
C ASP A 78 -10.32 9.85 21.02
N PRO A 79 -10.68 10.88 20.23
CA PRO A 79 -11.62 10.73 19.11
C PRO A 79 -11.04 10.01 17.90
N GLY A 80 -9.71 9.91 17.77
CA GLY A 80 -9.02 9.21 16.68
C GLY A 80 -8.88 7.71 16.95
N ARG A 81 -10.00 6.99 16.98
CA ARG A 81 -10.07 5.53 17.26
C ARG A 81 -9.96 4.66 16.01
N GLU A 82 -9.65 5.25 14.87
CA GLU A 82 -9.38 4.49 13.65
C GLU A 82 -8.16 3.61 13.87
N LEU A 83 -8.23 2.37 13.40
CA LEU A 83 -7.18 1.38 13.53
C LEU A 83 -7.07 0.56 12.25
N SER A 84 -5.87 0.05 12.00
CA SER A 84 -5.64 -1.03 11.05
C SER A 84 -5.07 -2.23 11.77
N VAL A 85 -5.21 -3.39 11.15
CA VAL A 85 -4.50 -4.60 11.54
C VAL A 85 -3.31 -4.71 10.60
N ARG A 86 -2.10 -4.81 11.13
CA ARG A 86 -0.87 -5.01 10.35
C ARG A 86 -0.28 -6.38 10.61
N ARG A 87 0.36 -6.93 9.59
CA ARG A 87 1.12 -8.18 9.64
C ARG A 87 2.53 -7.91 9.16
N ARG A 88 3.40 -8.91 9.19
CA ARG A 88 4.79 -8.81 8.72
C ARG A 88 4.92 -8.12 7.37
N GLU A 89 4.06 -8.46 6.42
CA GLU A 89 4.10 -7.96 5.03
C GLU A 89 3.88 -6.44 4.95
N SER A 90 3.11 -5.86 5.87
CA SER A 90 2.85 -4.41 5.94
C SER A 90 3.67 -3.70 7.01
N LEU A 91 4.03 -4.39 8.09
CA LEU A 91 4.78 -3.85 9.21
C LEU A 91 6.27 -3.72 8.91
N ALA A 92 6.90 -4.72 8.28
CA ALA A 92 8.33 -4.65 7.97
C ALA A 92 8.66 -3.52 6.98
N PRO A 93 7.94 -3.35 5.84
CA PRO A 93 8.18 -2.21 4.95
C PRO A 93 7.94 -0.85 5.61
N PHE A 94 6.91 -0.74 6.47
CA PHE A 94 6.68 0.48 7.25
C PHE A 94 7.88 0.82 8.14
N LEU A 95 8.39 -0.17 8.88
CA LEU A 95 9.53 0.01 9.77
C LEU A 95 10.82 0.33 9.00
N ARG A 96 11.04 -0.23 7.79
CA ARG A 96 12.17 0.18 6.94
C ARG A 96 12.05 1.63 6.49
N ARG A 97 10.87 2.00 6.00
CA ARG A 97 10.62 3.33 5.43
C ARG A 97 10.66 4.45 6.48
N HIS A 98 10.12 4.19 7.67
CA HIS A 98 9.92 5.20 8.70
C HIS A 98 10.81 5.02 9.93
N GLY A 99 11.60 3.94 9.99
CA GLY A 99 12.39 3.55 11.15
C GLY A 99 13.37 4.61 11.66
N ALA A 100 13.93 5.43 10.76
CA ALA A 100 14.83 6.52 11.14
C ALA A 100 14.15 7.60 12.00
N ALA A 101 12.83 7.76 11.90
CA ALA A 101 12.06 8.70 12.71
C ALA A 101 11.55 8.07 14.03
N LEU A 102 11.68 6.75 14.18
CA LEU A 102 11.18 5.98 15.31
C LEU A 102 12.32 5.69 16.30
N ALA A 103 12.13 6.05 17.57
CA ALA A 103 13.01 5.63 18.65
C ALA A 103 12.91 4.13 18.91
N ARG A 104 11.70 3.57 18.83
CA ARG A 104 11.37 2.19 19.20
C ARG A 104 9.94 1.83 18.79
N VAL A 105 9.62 0.55 18.94
CA VAL A 105 8.28 0.00 18.82
C VAL A 105 7.84 -0.51 20.18
N VAL A 106 6.65 -0.13 20.65
CA VAL A 106 6.09 -0.55 21.95
C VAL A 106 4.83 -1.37 21.70
N VAL A 107 4.81 -2.60 22.19
CA VAL A 107 3.67 -3.51 22.10
C VAL A 107 2.88 -3.44 23.40
N ASP A 108 1.57 -3.22 23.29
CA ASP A 108 0.62 -3.04 24.40
C ASP A 108 1.10 -2.04 25.48
N PRO A 109 1.45 -0.79 25.13
CA PRO A 109 1.98 0.21 26.07
C PRO A 109 1.07 0.53 27.27
N GLY A 110 -0.24 0.36 27.12
CA GLY A 110 -1.24 0.53 28.19
C GLY A 110 -1.70 -0.78 28.83
N GLY A 111 -1.16 -1.92 28.39
CA GLY A 111 -1.50 -3.25 28.91
C GLY A 111 -0.73 -3.60 30.18
N PRO A 112 -1.05 -4.75 30.81
CA PRO A 112 -0.34 -5.22 32.01
C PRO A 112 1.14 -5.55 31.74
N ASP A 113 1.44 -6.03 30.53
CA ASP A 113 2.74 -6.58 30.15
C ASP A 113 3.31 -5.89 28.89
N PRO A 114 3.64 -4.59 28.94
CA PRO A 114 4.15 -3.87 27.77
C PRO A 114 5.54 -4.38 27.37
N MET A 115 5.80 -4.49 26.07
CA MET A 115 7.10 -4.92 25.55
C MET A 115 7.66 -3.92 24.54
N THR A 116 8.93 -3.53 24.71
CA THR A 116 9.58 -2.54 23.83
C THR A 116 10.63 -3.20 22.95
N PHE A 117 10.63 -2.92 21.65
CA PHE A 117 11.62 -3.37 20.66
C PHE A 117 12.41 -2.20 20.07
N GLY A 118 13.70 -2.42 19.81
CA GLY A 118 14.43 -1.56 18.87
C GLY A 118 13.90 -1.77 17.45
N VAL A 119 13.91 -0.73 16.61
CA VAL A 119 13.39 -0.85 15.23
C VAL A 119 14.17 -1.88 14.42
N ALA A 120 15.50 -1.81 14.43
CA ALA A 120 16.36 -2.74 13.71
C ALA A 120 16.24 -4.18 14.24
N GLU A 121 16.04 -4.32 15.55
CA GLU A 121 15.81 -5.62 16.19
C GLU A 121 14.49 -6.24 15.74
N LEU A 122 13.39 -5.47 15.77
CA LEU A 122 12.10 -5.98 15.32
C LEU A 122 12.10 -6.29 13.82
N LEU A 123 12.73 -5.45 13.00
CA LEU A 123 12.93 -5.74 11.58
C LEU A 123 13.64 -7.09 11.37
N ALA A 124 14.74 -7.34 12.08
CA ALA A 124 15.44 -8.62 12.00
C ALA A 124 14.59 -9.83 12.44
N LEU A 125 13.61 -9.64 13.34
CA LEU A 125 12.68 -10.69 13.75
C LEU A 125 11.56 -10.94 12.74
N LEU A 126 11.19 -9.91 11.97
CA LEU A 126 10.15 -9.96 10.93
C LEU A 126 10.70 -10.45 9.59
N GLU A 127 11.97 -10.17 9.30
CA GLU A 127 12.59 -10.56 8.04
C GLU A 127 12.95 -12.05 8.03
N THR A 128 12.49 -12.74 6.99
CA THR A 128 12.91 -14.09 6.62
C THR A 128 13.70 -13.98 5.33
N ASP A 129 14.70 -14.83 5.13
CA ASP A 129 15.42 -14.89 3.85
C ASP A 129 14.42 -14.98 2.68
N PRO A 130 14.59 -14.18 1.61
CA PRO A 130 13.76 -14.31 0.43
C PRO A 130 13.92 -15.73 -0.13
N ALA A 131 12.81 -16.32 -0.60
CA ALA A 131 12.90 -17.59 -1.31
C ALA A 131 13.83 -17.42 -2.53
N ASP A 132 14.71 -18.40 -2.78
CA ASP A 132 15.74 -18.35 -3.84
C ASP A 132 15.19 -18.00 -5.25
N ASP A 133 13.88 -18.19 -5.48
CA ASP A 133 13.21 -17.94 -6.76
C ASP A 133 12.48 -16.58 -6.85
N ASP A 134 12.52 -15.71 -5.83
CA ASP A 134 11.88 -14.38 -5.85
C ASP A 134 12.80 -13.25 -5.36
N PRO A 135 13.57 -12.61 -6.26
CA PRO A 135 14.45 -11.50 -5.89
C PRO A 135 13.69 -10.22 -5.48
N THR A 136 12.35 -10.20 -5.54
CA THR A 136 11.53 -9.04 -5.12
C THR A 136 10.95 -9.17 -3.72
N GLY A 137 10.97 -10.37 -3.10
CA GLY A 137 10.44 -10.62 -1.76
C GLY A 137 8.92 -10.40 -1.63
N LEU A 138 8.19 -10.45 -2.74
CA LEU A 138 6.77 -10.13 -2.84
C LEU A 138 5.86 -11.37 -2.65
N PHE A 139 6.41 -12.57 -2.46
CA PHE A 139 5.66 -13.81 -2.27
C PHE A 139 5.99 -14.54 -0.97
N ASP A 140 4.94 -14.94 -0.26
CA ASP A 140 4.83 -16.31 0.23
C ASP A 140 3.69 -17.02 -0.56
N GLY A 141 3.75 -18.35 -0.64
CA GLY A 141 2.82 -19.16 -1.46
C GLY A 141 1.36 -19.18 -0.98
N THR A 142 0.93 -18.22 -0.16
CA THR A 142 -0.40 -18.18 0.45
C THR A 142 -1.42 -17.34 -0.32
N GLY A 143 -0.97 -16.52 -1.28
CA GLY A 143 -1.87 -15.66 -2.06
C GLY A 143 -2.58 -14.62 -1.19
N ALA A 144 -1.85 -14.00 -0.26
CA ALA A 144 -2.40 -12.99 0.63
C ALA A 144 -2.75 -11.70 -0.13
N GLY A 145 -4.04 -11.34 -0.12
CA GLY A 145 -4.52 -10.01 -0.49
C GLY A 145 -5.70 -9.54 0.36
N ILE A 146 -6.06 -10.29 1.41
CA ILE A 146 -6.81 -9.73 2.54
C ILE A 146 -6.33 -10.31 3.85
N SER A 147 -6.21 -9.43 4.83
CA SER A 147 -6.32 -9.80 6.23
C SER A 147 -7.66 -10.52 6.51
N PRO A 148 -7.70 -11.50 7.44
CA PRO A 148 -8.94 -12.07 7.97
C PRO A 148 -9.94 -11.01 8.46
N GLU A 149 -9.45 -9.87 8.92
CA GLU A 149 -10.25 -8.71 9.32
C GLU A 149 -10.83 -7.97 8.12
N GLY A 150 -10.11 -7.86 7.00
CA GLY A 150 -10.72 -7.43 5.76
C GLY A 150 -11.77 -8.44 5.26
N ARG A 151 -11.60 -9.76 5.49
CA ARG A 151 -12.66 -10.75 5.25
C ARG A 151 -13.88 -10.54 6.16
N GLU A 152 -13.69 -10.19 7.41
CA GLU A 152 -14.76 -9.92 8.39
C GLU A 152 -15.46 -8.57 8.15
N ALA A 153 -14.69 -7.54 7.79
CA ALA A 153 -15.19 -6.24 7.36
C ALA A 153 -15.94 -6.35 6.02
N LEU A 154 -15.45 -7.16 5.07
CA LEU A 154 -16.21 -7.57 3.87
C LEU A 154 -17.49 -8.35 4.24
N ALA A 155 -17.46 -9.17 5.30
CA ALA A 155 -18.65 -9.89 5.75
C ALA A 155 -19.72 -8.94 6.33
N THR A 156 -19.33 -7.77 6.84
CA THR A 156 -20.26 -6.73 7.32
C THR A 156 -20.61 -5.67 6.27
N SER A 157 -19.83 -5.53 5.19
CA SER A 157 -19.98 -4.46 4.19
C SER A 157 -21.29 -4.49 3.40
N GLY A 158 -21.99 -5.63 3.39
CA GLY A 158 -23.33 -5.76 2.79
C GLY A 158 -24.47 -5.29 3.70
N ARG A 159 -24.19 -4.87 4.93
CA ARG A 159 -25.19 -4.42 5.92
C ARG A 159 -25.27 -2.89 5.93
N PRO A 160 -26.47 -2.30 6.14
CA PRO A 160 -26.59 -0.86 6.40
C PRO A 160 -25.68 -0.46 7.57
N GLY A 161 -24.77 0.49 7.36
CA GLY A 161 -23.82 0.96 8.38
C GLY A 161 -22.58 0.08 8.59
N GLY A 162 -22.36 -0.98 7.81
CA GLY A 162 -21.18 -1.84 7.90
C GLY A 162 -19.88 -1.16 7.46
N SER A 163 -18.75 -1.83 7.71
CA SER A 163 -17.42 -1.32 7.36
C SER A 163 -17.27 -1.09 5.85
N ARG A 164 -16.59 0.00 5.48
CA ARG A 164 -16.31 0.35 4.09
C ARG A 164 -14.84 0.70 3.89
N GLY A 165 -14.32 0.45 2.70
CA GLY A 165 -13.00 0.90 2.30
C GLY A 165 -12.99 2.41 2.12
N VAL A 166 -12.09 3.10 2.81
CA VAL A 166 -11.85 4.55 2.71
C VAL A 166 -10.53 4.88 2.05
N GLY A 167 -9.68 3.89 1.83
CA GLY A 167 -8.43 4.02 1.09
C GLY A 167 -7.83 2.67 0.77
N ILE A 168 -6.69 2.70 0.09
CA ILE A 168 -5.88 1.52 -0.20
C ILE A 168 -4.42 1.85 0.07
N GLU A 169 -3.74 0.95 0.77
CA GLU A 169 -2.31 1.07 1.05
C GLU A 169 -1.53 0.19 0.07
N LEU A 170 -0.52 0.77 -0.57
CA LEU A 170 0.39 0.06 -1.46
C LEU A 170 1.62 -0.41 -0.68
N HIS A 171 1.78 -1.73 -0.56
CA HIS A 171 3.00 -2.33 -0.01
C HIS A 171 4.02 -2.55 -1.13
N LEU A 172 4.67 -1.45 -1.53
CA LEU A 172 5.74 -1.49 -2.52
C LEU A 172 7.08 -1.80 -1.84
N PRO A 173 7.87 -2.74 -2.39
CA PRO A 173 9.22 -3.01 -1.87
C PRO A 173 10.17 -1.83 -2.04
N ASP A 174 11.31 -1.89 -1.34
CA ASP A 174 12.31 -0.82 -1.28
C ASP A 174 12.92 -0.42 -2.63
N HIS A 175 12.83 -1.29 -3.65
CA HIS A 175 13.29 -0.99 -5.01
C HIS A 175 12.35 -0.03 -5.77
N TRP A 176 11.16 0.26 -5.24
CA TRP A 176 10.27 1.28 -5.77
C TRP A 176 10.60 2.65 -5.20
N ALA A 177 10.81 3.61 -6.09
CA ALA A 177 10.85 5.02 -5.73
C ALA A 177 9.42 5.56 -5.67
N VAL A 178 8.90 5.73 -4.45
CA VAL A 178 7.59 6.36 -4.23
C VAL A 178 7.78 7.87 -4.15
N LEU A 179 7.15 8.58 -5.08
CA LEU A 179 7.16 10.03 -5.17
C LEU A 179 5.91 10.60 -4.48
N ASP A 180 6.10 11.70 -3.76
CA ASP A 180 5.03 12.44 -3.13
C ASP A 180 4.71 13.69 -3.97
N PRO A 181 3.65 13.66 -4.79
CA PRO A 181 3.35 14.78 -5.67
C PRO A 181 2.70 15.97 -4.95
N GLU A 182 2.26 15.82 -3.70
CA GLU A 182 1.61 16.90 -2.94
C GLU A 182 2.62 17.88 -2.31
N ASP A 183 3.87 17.46 -2.17
CA ASP A 183 4.99 18.25 -1.67
C ASP A 183 6.02 18.48 -2.80
N PRO A 184 5.97 19.63 -3.51
CA PRO A 184 6.85 19.90 -4.64
C PRO A 184 8.35 19.94 -4.28
N GLU A 185 8.69 20.34 -3.05
CA GLU A 185 10.08 20.38 -2.60
C GLU A 185 10.60 18.96 -2.43
N ARG A 186 9.84 18.13 -1.70
CA ARG A 186 10.15 16.72 -1.51
C ARG A 186 10.17 15.93 -2.83
N LEU A 187 9.24 16.21 -3.73
CA LEU A 187 9.19 15.61 -5.06
C LEU A 187 10.49 15.87 -5.83
N GLY A 188 10.97 17.13 -5.82
CA GLY A 188 12.21 17.51 -6.49
C GLY A 188 13.43 16.75 -5.95
N GLU A 189 13.53 16.58 -4.63
CA GLU A 189 14.59 15.80 -3.99
C GLU A 189 14.51 14.31 -4.33
N GLN A 190 13.32 13.72 -4.25
CA GLN A 190 13.10 12.30 -4.56
C GLN A 190 13.42 11.98 -6.02
N VAL A 191 12.97 12.82 -6.95
CA VAL A 191 13.28 12.67 -8.38
C VAL A 191 14.77 12.84 -8.64
N ARG A 192 15.43 13.79 -7.97
CA ARG A 192 16.88 13.97 -8.08
C ARG A 192 17.63 12.72 -7.64
N GLU A 193 17.29 12.16 -6.48
CA GLU A 193 17.90 10.95 -5.93
C GLU A 193 17.67 9.73 -6.83
N LEU A 194 16.44 9.55 -7.32
CA LEU A 194 16.10 8.48 -8.26
C LEU A 194 16.95 8.56 -9.53
N VAL A 195 17.01 9.73 -10.17
CA VAL A 195 17.77 9.91 -11.41
C VAL A 195 19.28 9.77 -11.16
N GLU A 196 19.79 10.23 -10.02
CA GLU A 196 21.21 10.04 -9.66
C GLU A 196 21.54 8.55 -9.54
N ARG A 197 20.75 7.78 -8.80
CA ARG A 197 20.94 6.33 -8.65
C ARG A 197 20.95 5.60 -10.00
N GLN A 198 20.07 5.97 -10.92
CA GLN A 198 19.95 5.30 -12.23
C GLN A 198 21.03 5.69 -13.23
N THR A 199 21.68 6.84 -13.05
CA THR A 199 22.65 7.38 -14.02
C THR A 199 24.08 7.43 -13.51
N VAL A 200 24.37 6.77 -12.37
CA VAL A 200 25.73 6.69 -11.79
C VAL A 200 26.75 6.22 -12.82
N ILE A 201 26.40 5.21 -13.63
CA ILE A 201 27.28 4.59 -14.62
C ILE A 201 27.67 5.57 -15.75
N LEU A 202 26.86 6.61 -16.00
CA LEU A 202 27.06 7.55 -17.11
C LEU A 202 28.08 8.66 -16.81
N GLY A 203 28.58 8.77 -15.57
CA GLY A 203 29.55 9.79 -15.17
C GLY A 203 29.11 11.23 -15.48
N ASP A 204 30.05 12.09 -15.85
CA ASP A 204 29.80 13.52 -16.14
C ASP A 204 29.08 13.76 -17.47
N GLN A 205 29.21 12.84 -18.42
CA GLN A 205 28.58 12.92 -19.75
C GLN A 205 27.04 12.78 -19.67
N GLY A 206 26.52 12.21 -18.58
CA GLY A 206 25.08 12.07 -18.34
C GLY A 206 24.35 13.34 -17.89
N GLY A 207 25.04 14.49 -17.79
CA GLY A 207 24.46 15.75 -17.29
C GLY A 207 23.16 16.21 -17.99
N PRO A 208 23.13 16.29 -19.33
CA PRO A 208 21.91 16.65 -20.06
C PRO A 208 20.77 15.64 -19.85
N LEU A 209 21.05 14.33 -19.97
CA LEU A 209 20.05 13.28 -19.77
C LEU A 209 19.46 13.31 -18.36
N ARG A 210 20.28 13.53 -17.32
CA ARG A 210 19.80 13.67 -15.94
C ARG A 210 18.83 14.85 -15.81
N ARG A 211 19.12 15.98 -16.45
CA ARG A 211 18.26 17.16 -16.41
C ARG A 211 16.90 16.86 -17.05
N ASP A 212 16.92 16.22 -18.22
CA ASP A 212 15.71 15.90 -18.97
C ASP A 212 14.85 14.87 -18.24
N LEU A 213 15.46 13.79 -17.72
CA LEU A 213 14.75 12.79 -16.91
C LEU A 213 14.11 13.40 -15.66
N ARG A 214 14.83 14.28 -14.95
CA ARG A 214 14.28 14.97 -13.76
C ARG A 214 13.09 15.84 -14.14
N ALA A 215 13.24 16.67 -15.17
CA ALA A 215 12.15 17.54 -15.61
C ALA A 215 10.89 16.74 -15.97
N ARG A 216 11.06 15.64 -16.73
CA ARG A 216 9.94 14.80 -17.16
C ARG A 216 9.29 14.02 -16.03
N LEU A 217 10.07 13.49 -15.07
CA LEU A 217 9.51 12.79 -13.91
C LEU A 217 8.72 13.74 -13.01
N VAL A 218 9.20 14.96 -12.80
CA VAL A 218 8.45 16.00 -12.07
C VAL A 218 7.17 16.37 -12.82
N GLU A 219 7.26 16.68 -14.11
CA GLU A 219 6.10 17.03 -14.95
C GLU A 219 5.03 15.93 -14.96
N THR A 220 5.45 14.67 -15.12
CA THR A 220 4.53 13.52 -15.12
C THR A 220 3.87 13.34 -13.76
N SER A 221 4.62 13.51 -12.66
CA SER A 221 4.09 13.36 -11.30
C SER A 221 3.08 14.47 -10.98
N LEU A 222 3.36 15.72 -11.35
CA LEU A 222 2.44 16.85 -11.17
C LEU A 222 1.19 16.71 -12.04
N THR A 223 1.34 16.26 -13.29
CA THR A 223 0.21 15.95 -14.18
C THR A 223 -0.68 14.89 -13.55
N ALA A 224 -0.09 13.80 -13.05
CA ALA A 224 -0.83 12.76 -12.36
C ALA A 224 -1.59 13.29 -11.13
N ALA A 225 -0.94 14.12 -10.31
CA ALA A 225 -1.53 14.76 -9.13
C ALA A 225 -2.72 15.65 -9.51
N SER A 226 -2.59 16.44 -10.58
CA SER A 226 -3.68 17.30 -11.10
C SER A 226 -4.90 16.49 -11.55
N ALA A 227 -4.69 15.23 -11.93
CA ALA A 227 -5.72 14.26 -12.26
C ALA A 227 -6.24 13.46 -11.04
N GLY A 228 -5.84 13.83 -9.82
CA GLY A 228 -6.26 13.18 -8.58
C GLY A 228 -5.47 11.93 -8.20
N ALA A 229 -4.23 11.78 -8.68
CA ALA A 229 -3.36 10.69 -8.22
C ALA A 229 -2.96 10.91 -6.76
N GLN A 230 -3.11 9.86 -5.94
CA GLN A 230 -2.67 9.86 -4.54
C GLN A 230 -1.23 9.36 -4.39
N VAL A 231 -0.79 8.45 -5.27
CA VAL A 231 0.57 7.91 -5.25
C VAL A 231 1.10 7.82 -6.67
N VAL A 232 2.36 8.23 -6.84
CA VAL A 232 3.15 7.98 -8.05
C VAL A 232 4.39 7.21 -7.63
N ALA A 233 4.66 6.07 -8.27
CA ALA A 233 5.82 5.25 -7.96
C ALA A 233 6.51 4.78 -9.23
N TYR A 234 7.83 4.62 -9.16
CA TYR A 234 8.66 4.15 -10.26
C TYR A 234 9.54 3.01 -9.81
N LEU A 235 9.47 1.91 -10.53
CA LEU A 235 10.43 0.83 -10.45
C LEU A 235 11.45 0.98 -11.58
N ALA A 236 12.71 1.05 -11.20
CA ALA A 236 13.83 1.08 -12.12
C ALA A 236 14.88 0.06 -11.67
N LEU A 237 14.89 -1.11 -12.30
CA LEU A 237 15.85 -2.17 -11.99
C LEU A 237 16.97 -2.19 -13.04
N PRO A 238 18.25 -2.27 -12.63
CA PRO A 238 19.34 -2.43 -13.57
C PRO A 238 19.23 -3.79 -14.27
N GLY A 239 19.35 -3.80 -15.59
CA GLY A 239 19.46 -5.02 -16.40
C GLY A 239 20.77 -5.04 -17.18
N THR A 240 21.11 -6.20 -17.74
CA THR A 240 22.37 -6.40 -18.49
C THR A 240 22.38 -5.68 -19.84
N GLU A 241 21.21 -5.54 -20.48
CA GLU A 241 21.08 -4.88 -21.79
C GLU A 241 20.29 -3.56 -21.70
N ALA A 242 19.27 -3.50 -20.85
CA ALA A 242 18.49 -2.30 -20.57
C ALA A 242 17.97 -2.32 -19.13
N ALA A 243 17.79 -1.15 -18.53
CA ALA A 243 17.12 -1.04 -17.24
C ALA A 243 15.61 -1.29 -17.42
N LEU A 244 15.02 -2.10 -16.53
CA LEU A 244 13.57 -2.29 -16.48
C LEU A 244 12.92 -1.02 -15.93
N GLY A 245 12.07 -0.37 -16.70
CA GLY A 245 11.24 0.75 -16.26
C GLY A 245 9.77 0.36 -16.12
N LEU A 246 9.18 0.61 -14.95
CA LEU A 246 7.76 0.44 -14.70
C LEU A 246 7.24 1.61 -13.84
N GLY A 247 6.32 2.39 -14.39
CA GLY A 247 5.60 3.44 -13.65
C GLY A 247 4.29 2.89 -13.08
N LEU A 248 3.91 3.37 -11.90
CA LEU A 248 2.64 3.08 -11.22
C LEU A 248 2.03 4.39 -10.74
N THR A 249 0.75 4.59 -11.03
CA THR A 249 -0.06 5.68 -10.47
C THR A 249 -1.31 5.13 -9.82
N LEU A 250 -1.58 5.51 -8.57
CA LEU A 250 -2.78 5.16 -7.83
C LEU A 250 -3.76 6.32 -7.81
N TYR A 251 -5.02 6.03 -8.10
CA TYR A 251 -6.15 6.94 -7.97
C TYR A 251 -7.20 6.33 -7.06
N TRP A 252 -7.81 7.17 -6.21
CA TRP A 252 -8.97 6.79 -5.42
C TRP A 252 -10.22 7.50 -5.96
N HIS A 253 -11.28 6.75 -6.20
CA HIS A 253 -12.55 7.29 -6.66
C HIS A 253 -13.64 6.95 -5.65
N ASP A 254 -14.11 7.95 -4.91
CA ASP A 254 -15.35 7.87 -4.14
C ASP A 254 -16.53 8.11 -5.08
N LEU A 255 -17.32 7.07 -5.30
CA LEU A 255 -18.46 7.06 -6.22
C LEU A 255 -19.80 7.16 -5.47
N GLY A 256 -19.75 7.20 -4.14
CA GLY A 256 -20.94 7.20 -3.29
C GLY A 256 -21.77 5.91 -3.38
N PRO A 257 -22.97 5.88 -2.79
CA PRO A 257 -23.81 4.70 -2.76
C PRO A 257 -24.27 4.27 -4.15
N GLU A 258 -24.37 2.95 -4.36
CA GLU A 258 -24.89 2.39 -5.60
C GLU A 258 -26.35 2.82 -5.83
N THR A 259 -26.59 3.43 -6.98
CA THR A 259 -27.93 3.89 -7.39
C THR A 259 -28.53 2.89 -8.39
N GLY A 260 -29.26 1.87 -7.91
CA GLY A 260 -29.94 0.90 -8.79
C GLY A 260 -29.52 -0.55 -8.53
N ARG A 261 -29.60 -1.40 -9.57
CA ARG A 261 -29.34 -2.86 -9.46
C ARG A 261 -27.94 -3.31 -9.90
N GLN A 262 -27.11 -2.41 -10.40
CA GLN A 262 -25.76 -2.72 -10.90
C GLN A 262 -24.71 -2.07 -10.00
N THR A 263 -23.61 -2.79 -9.76
CA THR A 263 -22.47 -2.24 -9.02
C THR A 263 -21.69 -1.23 -9.86
N HIS A 264 -20.96 -0.33 -9.19
CA HIS A 264 -20.10 0.64 -9.89
C HIS A 264 -19.04 -0.06 -10.75
N LEU A 265 -18.43 -1.15 -10.26
CA LEU A 265 -17.45 -1.89 -11.04
C LEU A 265 -18.07 -2.51 -12.31
N ARG A 266 -19.32 -2.98 -12.26
CA ARG A 266 -20.01 -3.50 -13.44
C ARG A 266 -20.29 -2.42 -14.48
N ARG A 267 -20.66 -1.21 -14.04
CA ARG A 267 -20.82 -0.07 -14.97
C ARG A 267 -19.50 0.31 -15.63
N LEU A 268 -18.42 0.31 -14.86
CA LEU A 268 -17.07 0.52 -15.40
C LEU A 268 -16.70 -0.55 -16.42
N GLU A 269 -16.97 -1.82 -16.14
CA GLU A 269 -16.76 -2.93 -17.07
C GLU A 269 -17.50 -2.71 -18.39
N GLU A 270 -18.80 -2.37 -18.34
CA GLU A 270 -19.63 -2.11 -19.51
C GLU A 270 -19.09 -0.91 -20.32
N GLN A 271 -18.67 0.16 -19.65
CA GLN A 271 -18.08 1.35 -20.29
C GLN A 271 -16.71 1.07 -20.91
N LEU A 272 -15.85 0.31 -20.22
CA LEU A 272 -14.53 -0.06 -20.73
C LEU A 272 -14.65 -1.02 -21.90
N ALA A 273 -15.56 -1.99 -21.85
CA ALA A 273 -15.85 -2.90 -22.96
C ALA A 273 -16.36 -2.16 -24.19
N ALA A 274 -17.20 -1.14 -24.02
CA ALA A 274 -17.70 -0.31 -25.12
C ALA A 274 -16.60 0.51 -25.82
N THR A 275 -15.47 0.76 -25.14
CA THR A 275 -14.32 1.52 -25.66
C THR A 275 -13.08 0.64 -25.89
N ALA A 276 -13.23 -0.69 -25.77
CA ALA A 276 -12.12 -1.63 -25.93
C ALA A 276 -11.77 -1.79 -27.40
N GLN A 277 -10.47 -1.77 -27.70
CA GLN A 277 -9.97 -2.16 -29.02
C GLN A 277 -9.82 -3.68 -29.12
N PRO A 278 -9.80 -4.27 -30.34
CA PRO A 278 -9.67 -5.72 -30.49
C PRO A 278 -8.41 -6.33 -29.87
N ALA A 279 -7.34 -5.54 -29.73
CA ALA A 279 -6.08 -5.96 -29.11
C ALA A 279 -6.07 -5.78 -27.57
N ASP A 280 -7.09 -5.13 -27.01
CA ASP A 280 -7.20 -4.93 -25.57
C ASP A 280 -7.71 -6.22 -24.91
N ALA A 281 -7.15 -6.54 -23.75
CA ALA A 281 -7.68 -7.60 -22.90
C ALA A 281 -8.34 -6.99 -21.66
N LEU A 282 -9.65 -7.16 -21.53
CA LEU A 282 -10.39 -6.81 -20.32
C LEU A 282 -10.76 -8.09 -19.58
N THR A 283 -10.36 -8.21 -18.32
CA THR A 283 -10.64 -9.37 -17.48
C THR A 283 -11.25 -8.91 -16.17
N ARG A 284 -12.36 -9.54 -15.80
CA ARG A 284 -12.92 -9.43 -14.45
C ARG A 284 -12.49 -10.63 -13.62
N THR A 285 -12.01 -10.36 -12.41
CA THR A 285 -11.61 -11.38 -11.47
C THR A 285 -12.29 -11.13 -10.14
N GLU A 286 -12.86 -12.18 -9.57
CA GLU A 286 -13.38 -12.18 -8.21
C GLU A 286 -12.28 -12.74 -7.30
N THR A 287 -11.90 -11.99 -6.28
CA THR A 287 -10.95 -12.46 -5.26
C THR A 287 -11.59 -12.43 -3.89
N LEU A 288 -10.89 -12.96 -2.90
CA LEU A 288 -11.31 -12.78 -1.52
C LEU A 288 -11.41 -11.28 -1.21
N SER A 289 -10.47 -10.45 -1.69
CA SER A 289 -10.33 -8.98 -1.46
C SER A 289 -11.40 -8.12 -2.09
N GLY A 290 -12.35 -8.74 -2.76
CA GLY A 290 -13.31 -8.07 -3.61
C GLY A 290 -12.96 -8.25 -5.09
N PRO A 291 -13.90 -7.87 -5.96
CA PRO A 291 -13.70 -7.96 -7.38
C PRO A 291 -12.77 -6.86 -7.88
N PHE A 292 -12.05 -7.18 -8.95
CA PHE A 292 -11.34 -6.18 -9.73
C PHE A 292 -11.49 -6.42 -11.24
N LEU A 293 -11.30 -5.35 -12.00
CA LEU A 293 -11.12 -5.38 -13.45
C LEU A 293 -9.66 -5.13 -13.76
N ARG A 294 -9.13 -5.86 -14.74
CA ARG A 294 -7.83 -5.60 -15.35
C ARG A 294 -8.01 -5.31 -16.83
N ARG A 295 -7.55 -4.16 -17.30
CA ARG A 295 -7.44 -3.84 -18.73
C ARG A 295 -5.97 -3.81 -19.11
N VAL A 296 -5.59 -4.61 -20.08
CA VAL A 296 -4.27 -4.61 -20.72
C VAL A 296 -4.43 -4.01 -22.10
N ARG A 297 -3.65 -2.99 -22.42
CA ARG A 297 -3.66 -2.33 -23.73
C ARG A 297 -2.26 -1.96 -24.17
N HIS A 298 -2.08 -1.84 -25.47
CA HIS A 298 -0.85 -1.30 -26.06
C HIS A 298 -1.10 0.17 -26.41
N GLY A 299 -0.15 1.01 -26.05
CA GLY A 299 -0.15 2.43 -26.38
C GLY A 299 1.19 2.82 -26.99
N HIS A 300 1.37 4.12 -27.13
CA HIS A 300 2.65 4.71 -27.51
C HIS A 300 2.99 5.83 -26.52
N GLY A 301 4.27 6.15 -26.42
CA GLY A 301 4.74 7.29 -25.64
C GLY A 301 4.19 8.62 -26.17
N SER A 302 4.32 9.67 -25.35
CA SER A 302 3.85 11.00 -25.73
C SER A 302 4.64 11.57 -26.91
N ASP A 303 3.94 12.13 -27.90
CA ASP A 303 4.53 12.87 -29.01
C ASP A 303 5.36 14.07 -28.53
N GLU A 304 4.97 14.69 -27.40
CA GLU A 304 5.65 15.84 -26.80
C GLU A 304 7.06 15.53 -26.30
N VAL A 305 7.36 14.23 -26.11
CA VAL A 305 8.69 13.76 -25.71
C VAL A 305 9.39 12.98 -26.83
N GLY A 306 8.85 13.02 -28.05
CA GLY A 306 9.36 12.22 -29.18
C GLY A 306 9.18 10.71 -28.98
N GLY A 307 8.27 10.30 -28.09
CA GLY A 307 8.00 8.90 -27.75
C GLY A 307 6.89 8.27 -28.58
N SER A 308 6.39 8.95 -29.61
CA SER A 308 5.26 8.52 -30.46
C SER A 308 5.47 7.12 -31.06
N ASP A 309 6.73 6.76 -31.31
CA ASP A 309 7.11 5.47 -31.90
C ASP A 309 7.50 4.43 -30.83
N LEU A 310 7.58 4.84 -29.56
CA LEU A 310 7.95 3.95 -28.46
C LEU A 310 6.70 3.19 -28.00
N PRO A 311 6.61 1.88 -28.24
CA PRO A 311 5.47 1.11 -27.80
C PRO A 311 5.44 1.04 -26.27
N LEU A 312 4.25 1.17 -25.69
CA LEU A 312 4.02 1.08 -24.26
C LEU A 312 3.03 -0.05 -23.96
N LEU A 313 3.35 -0.85 -22.95
CA LEU A 313 2.41 -1.71 -22.27
C LEU A 313 1.72 -0.90 -21.18
N LEU A 314 0.40 -0.81 -21.23
CA LEU A 314 -0.42 -0.15 -20.24
C LEU A 314 -1.32 -1.18 -19.57
N VAL A 315 -1.28 -1.22 -18.24
CA VAL A 315 -2.08 -2.15 -17.44
C VAL A 315 -2.83 -1.36 -16.39
N ASP A 316 -4.15 -1.33 -16.51
CA ASP A 316 -5.02 -0.61 -15.60
C ASP A 316 -5.83 -1.62 -14.76
N TYR A 317 -5.79 -1.48 -13.45
CA TYR A 317 -6.62 -2.23 -12.52
C TYR A 317 -7.66 -1.31 -11.89
N TRP A 318 -8.89 -1.78 -11.78
CA TRP A 318 -9.94 -1.15 -10.97
C TRP A 318 -10.38 -2.15 -9.93
N ALA A 319 -10.04 -1.91 -8.66
CA ALA A 319 -10.44 -2.74 -7.54
C ALA A 319 -11.61 -2.09 -6.81
N GLU A 320 -12.71 -2.83 -6.64
CA GLU A 320 -13.88 -2.36 -5.90
C GLU A 320 -13.58 -2.42 -4.40
N ALA A 321 -13.67 -1.28 -3.72
CA ALA A 321 -13.46 -1.21 -2.30
C ALA A 321 -14.60 -1.94 -1.56
N PRO A 322 -14.32 -2.56 -0.39
CA PRO A 322 -15.35 -3.09 0.49
C PRO A 322 -16.44 -2.04 0.77
N GLY A 323 -17.70 -2.46 0.74
CA GLY A 323 -18.85 -1.55 0.86
C GLY A 323 -19.31 -0.91 -0.46
N ARG A 324 -18.59 -1.16 -1.56
CA ARG A 324 -18.97 -0.84 -2.95
C ARG A 324 -19.30 0.63 -3.24
N GLN A 325 -18.75 1.53 -2.43
CA GLN A 325 -18.92 2.97 -2.62
C GLN A 325 -17.73 3.61 -3.34
N SER A 326 -16.60 2.90 -3.41
CA SER A 326 -15.36 3.44 -3.95
C SER A 326 -14.65 2.43 -4.83
N VAL A 327 -13.81 2.93 -5.73
CA VAL A 327 -12.95 2.12 -6.60
C VAL A 327 -11.54 2.69 -6.56
N ALA A 328 -10.56 1.83 -6.29
CA ALA A 328 -9.15 2.14 -6.45
C ALA A 328 -8.71 1.82 -7.88
N ARG A 329 -8.03 2.76 -8.56
CA ARG A 329 -7.43 2.52 -9.87
C ARG A 329 -5.91 2.52 -9.79
N LEU A 330 -5.27 1.40 -10.10
CA LEU A 330 -3.82 1.30 -10.26
C LEU A 330 -3.51 1.29 -11.76
N SER A 331 -2.78 2.29 -12.24
CA SER A 331 -2.38 2.42 -13.64
C SER A 331 -0.88 2.19 -13.76
N PHE A 332 -0.50 1.16 -14.51
CA PHE A 332 0.88 0.81 -14.78
C PHE A 332 1.25 1.12 -16.22
N SER A 333 2.50 1.57 -16.42
CA SER A 333 3.04 1.81 -17.76
C SER A 333 4.50 1.35 -17.86
N SER A 334 4.83 0.68 -18.96
CA SER A 334 6.20 0.22 -19.22
C SER A 334 6.51 0.23 -20.72
N PRO A 335 7.74 0.61 -21.13
CA PRO A 335 8.18 0.47 -22.52
C PRO A 335 8.59 -0.96 -22.88
N HIS A 336 8.69 -1.87 -21.92
CA HIS A 336 9.16 -3.25 -22.13
C HIS A 336 8.04 -4.19 -22.57
N VAL A 337 7.46 -3.91 -23.74
CA VAL A 337 6.32 -4.68 -24.29
C VAL A 337 6.69 -6.16 -24.52
N GLU A 338 7.95 -6.45 -24.79
CA GLU A 338 8.51 -7.79 -24.93
C GLU A 338 8.45 -8.61 -23.62
N LEU A 339 8.41 -7.95 -22.45
CA LEU A 339 8.32 -8.59 -21.14
C LEU A 339 6.89 -8.65 -20.62
N ARG A 340 5.90 -8.60 -21.51
CA ARG A 340 4.47 -8.50 -21.16
C ARG A 340 4.04 -9.47 -20.07
N ASP A 341 4.34 -10.76 -20.22
CA ASP A 341 3.83 -11.77 -19.29
C ASP A 341 4.48 -11.65 -17.90
N GLN A 342 5.77 -11.31 -17.85
CA GLN A 342 6.49 -11.06 -16.60
C GLN A 342 5.99 -9.77 -15.92
N LEU A 343 5.74 -8.72 -16.70
CA LEU A 343 5.17 -7.47 -16.21
C LEU A 343 3.75 -7.67 -15.69
N LEU A 344 2.89 -8.40 -16.39
CA LEU A 344 1.54 -8.72 -15.93
C LEU A 344 1.56 -9.51 -14.62
N ALA A 345 2.45 -10.49 -14.51
CA ALA A 345 2.66 -11.17 -13.25
C ALA A 345 3.07 -10.16 -12.17
N LEU A 346 4.09 -9.33 -12.39
CA LEU A 346 4.51 -8.32 -11.41
C LEU A 346 3.39 -7.33 -11.02
N THR A 347 2.57 -6.86 -11.96
CA THR A 347 1.50 -5.91 -11.65
C THR A 347 0.34 -6.57 -10.91
N ASP A 348 -0.01 -7.82 -11.25
CA ASP A 348 -0.99 -8.62 -10.49
C ASP A 348 -0.51 -8.78 -9.04
N LYS A 349 0.79 -9.06 -8.87
CA LYS A 349 1.45 -9.21 -7.59
C LYS A 349 1.39 -7.93 -6.74
N VAL A 350 1.66 -6.77 -7.35
CA VAL A 350 1.52 -5.48 -6.67
C VAL A 350 0.08 -5.23 -6.21
N LEU A 351 -0.92 -5.55 -7.06
CA LEU A 351 -2.33 -5.44 -6.66
C LEU A 351 -2.65 -6.34 -5.47
N PHE A 352 -2.20 -7.60 -5.48
CA PHE A 352 -2.50 -8.53 -4.39
C PHE A 352 -1.80 -8.17 -3.09
N ALA A 353 -0.64 -7.51 -3.15
CA ALA A 353 0.03 -7.00 -1.96
C ALA A 353 -0.65 -5.76 -1.36
N THR A 354 -1.75 -5.24 -1.92
CA THR A 354 -2.43 -4.06 -1.38
C THR A 354 -3.34 -4.38 -0.19
N GLU A 355 -3.50 -3.41 0.71
CA GLU A 355 -4.39 -3.54 1.86
C GLU A 355 -5.48 -2.47 1.84
N TRP A 356 -6.73 -2.86 2.12
CA TRP A 356 -7.84 -1.92 2.25
C TRP A 356 -7.77 -1.21 3.60
N LEU A 357 -7.84 0.12 3.56
CA LEU A 357 -8.03 0.93 4.75
C LEU A 357 -9.53 1.00 5.02
N MET A 358 -9.98 0.50 6.17
CA MET A 358 -11.40 0.34 6.49
C MET A 358 -11.86 1.40 7.49
N SER A 359 -13.05 1.96 7.31
CA SER A 359 -13.72 2.70 8.38
C SER A 359 -14.47 1.75 9.31
N ALA A 360 -14.55 2.10 10.59
CA ALA A 360 -15.43 1.43 11.54
C ALA A 360 -16.90 1.53 11.08
N PRO A 361 -17.77 0.58 11.48
CA PRO A 361 -19.21 0.70 11.27
C PRO A 361 -19.70 1.99 11.94
N ALA A 362 -20.52 2.78 11.24
CA ALA A 362 -21.16 3.92 11.89
C ALA A 362 -22.20 3.38 12.87
N ASP A 363 -22.05 3.68 14.17
CA ASP A 363 -23.14 3.46 15.12
C ASP A 363 -24.32 4.30 14.67
N VAL A 364 -25.34 3.63 14.12
CA VAL A 364 -26.63 4.25 13.86
C VAL A 364 -27.25 4.48 15.23
N ALA A 365 -27.04 5.68 15.78
CA ALA A 365 -27.82 6.15 16.91
C ALA A 365 -29.31 6.07 16.52
N VAL A 366 -30.02 5.14 17.16
CA VAL A 366 -31.48 4.95 17.03
C VAL A 366 -32.21 6.07 17.77
#